data_AF-A0A822F9I7-F1
#
_entry.id   AF-A0A822F9I7-F1
#
_cell.length_a   1.000
_cell.length_b   1.000
_cell.length_c   1.000
_cell.angle_alpha   90.00
_cell.angle_beta   90.00
_cell.angle_gamma   90.00
#
_symmetry.space_group_name_H-M   'P 1'
#
loop_
_entity.id
_entity.type
_entity.pdbx_description
1 polymer ?
#
loop_
_entity_poly.entity_id
_entity_poly.type
_entity_poly.pdbx_seq_one_letter_code
_entity_poly.pdbx_strand_id
1 'polypeptide(L)'
;MFRTKYLFYFILIHFIIATPQINLHFTDLTNENESSDVLQHNCLRVAAFMGTSRLDREIITYCMNDLPSKFDIENDNIFPKFKFSELSQQNITSQQLYIWSAPIDIIERYQFYLDQLSASYDKSMETQVFYNCTLPRFGPMCQYEMIVYEQNYMSLYDIIVGYYRAYGYRPTKLTCYTHLECNRGSFSACLDWSDICNGYVDCVDGGSDEEHCWQLEINECNDNEYRCHNGQCIPREFFRDDTGSPDCIDSSDEILELSQHVYQCTIQQPSFECEEKT
;
A
#
# COMPACT_ATOMS: atom_id res chain seq x y z
N MET A 1 28.86 -6.77 59.59
CA MET A 1 27.52 -6.86 58.98
C MET A 1 27.48 -5.95 57.75
N PHE A 2 27.86 -6.47 56.58
CA PHE A 2 27.77 -5.74 55.31
C PHE A 2 26.41 -6.01 54.68
N ARG A 3 25.64 -4.96 54.40
CA ARG A 3 24.27 -5.03 53.88
C ARG A 3 24.29 -4.53 52.44
N THR A 4 24.38 -5.45 51.49
CA THR A 4 24.35 -5.15 50.05
C THR A 4 22.90 -4.85 49.65
N LYS A 5 22.64 -3.67 49.11
CA LYS A 5 21.36 -3.31 48.49
C LYS A 5 21.48 -3.56 46.98
N TYR A 6 20.62 -4.42 46.44
CA TYR A 6 20.45 -4.58 45.00
C TYR A 6 19.37 -3.60 44.51
N LEU A 7 19.70 -2.78 43.52
CA LEU A 7 18.77 -1.94 42.77
C LEU A 7 18.28 -2.74 41.56
N PHE A 8 16.99 -3.08 41.52
CA PHE A 8 16.35 -3.63 40.34
C PHE A 8 15.88 -2.48 39.44
N TYR A 9 16.47 -2.38 38.25
CA TYR A 9 16.05 -1.44 37.22
C TYR A 9 14.94 -2.10 36.38
N PHE A 10 13.71 -1.60 36.47
CA PHE A 10 12.62 -2.02 35.57
C PHE A 10 12.76 -1.27 34.25
N ILE A 11 13.18 -1.96 33.19
CA ILE A 11 13.15 -1.44 31.83
C ILE A 11 11.71 -1.59 31.33
N LEU A 12 10.97 -0.49 31.25
CA LEU A 12 9.67 -0.41 30.61
C LEU A 12 9.87 -0.42 29.09
N ILE A 13 9.84 -1.61 28.49
CA ILE A 13 9.83 -1.78 27.04
C ILE A 13 8.44 -1.35 26.54
N HIS A 14 8.36 -0.22 25.85
CA HIS A 14 7.15 0.18 25.14
C HIS A 14 7.01 -0.69 23.88
N PHE A 15 6.02 -1.58 23.89
CA PHE A 15 5.63 -2.31 22.69
C PHE A 15 4.69 -1.44 21.87
N ILE A 16 5.13 -1.01 20.68
CA ILE A 16 4.24 -0.42 19.68
C ILE A 16 3.59 -1.58 18.94
N ILE A 17 2.30 -1.83 19.21
CA ILE A 17 1.51 -2.78 18.42
C ILE A 17 0.98 -2.00 17.22
N ALA A 18 1.65 -2.15 16.07
CA ALA A 18 1.15 -1.64 14.80
C ALA A 18 0.24 -2.69 14.16
N THR A 19 -1.06 -2.40 14.05
CA THR A 19 -1.98 -3.20 13.25
C THR A 19 -2.04 -2.63 11.84
N PRO A 20 -1.84 -3.45 10.79
CA PRO A 20 -2.03 -2.99 9.43
C PRO A 20 -3.49 -2.56 9.25
N GLN A 21 -3.68 -1.38 8.66
CA GLN A 21 -5.00 -0.86 8.32
C GLN A 21 -5.34 -1.23 6.89
N ILE A 22 -6.57 -1.67 6.66
CA ILE A 22 -7.12 -1.86 5.33
C ILE A 22 -8.19 -0.80 5.14
N ASN A 23 -8.03 0.00 4.10
CA ASN A 23 -8.97 1.02 3.71
C ASN A 23 -9.48 0.71 2.30
N LEU A 24 -10.65 1.25 2.00
CA LEU A 24 -11.27 1.11 0.69
C LEU A 24 -10.67 2.13 -0.26
N HIS A 25 -10.28 1.69 -1.45
CA HIS A 25 -9.82 2.57 -2.51
C HIS A 25 -10.94 2.76 -3.54
N PHE A 26 -11.25 4.01 -3.84
CA PHE A 26 -12.15 4.30 -4.93
C PHE A 26 -11.37 4.26 -6.25
N THR A 27 -11.90 3.53 -7.23
CA THR A 27 -11.41 3.55 -8.62
C THR A 27 -12.42 4.31 -9.46
N ASP A 28 -11.94 5.16 -10.36
CA ASP A 28 -12.78 6.07 -11.13
C ASP A 28 -13.91 5.32 -11.86
N LEU A 29 -15.15 5.78 -11.64
CA LEU A 29 -16.33 5.25 -12.33
C LEU A 29 -16.29 5.72 -13.80
N THR A 30 -15.83 4.87 -14.71
CA THR A 30 -15.93 5.13 -16.15
C THR A 30 -17.38 5.02 -16.61
N ASN A 31 -17.95 6.13 -17.09
CA ASN A 31 -19.37 6.25 -17.46
C ASN A 31 -19.88 5.11 -18.37
N GLU A 32 -21.14 4.72 -18.17
CA GLU A 32 -21.91 3.72 -18.94
C GLU A 32 -21.99 3.95 -20.46
N ASN A 33 -21.45 5.05 -20.99
CA ASN A 33 -21.56 5.44 -22.39
C ASN A 33 -20.38 5.03 -23.27
N GLU A 34 -19.28 4.52 -22.70
CA GLU A 34 -18.17 3.94 -23.46
C GLU A 34 -17.92 2.52 -22.97
N SER A 35 -18.22 1.56 -23.84
CA SER A 35 -18.00 0.11 -23.73
C SER A 35 -18.67 -0.61 -22.55
N SER A 36 -18.94 -1.90 -22.76
CA SER A 36 -19.52 -2.84 -21.81
C SER A 36 -18.55 -3.20 -20.66
N ASP A 37 -17.82 -2.22 -20.14
CA ASP A 37 -16.74 -2.45 -19.20
C ASP A 37 -17.29 -2.55 -17.77
N VAL A 38 -16.81 -3.56 -17.07
CA VAL A 38 -17.18 -3.85 -15.69
C VAL A 38 -16.71 -2.68 -14.83
N LEU A 39 -17.66 -1.90 -14.29
CA LEU A 39 -17.41 -0.81 -13.35
C LEU A 39 -16.86 -1.38 -12.04
N GLN A 40 -15.54 -1.47 -11.93
CA GLN A 40 -14.87 -1.76 -10.68
C GLN A 40 -14.81 -0.49 -9.84
N HIS A 41 -15.26 -0.56 -8.59
CA HIS A 41 -15.14 0.52 -7.60
C HIS A 41 -14.99 -0.07 -6.20
N ASN A 42 -14.65 0.77 -5.22
CA ASN A 42 -14.58 0.35 -3.81
C ASN A 42 -13.71 -0.90 -3.62
N CYS A 43 -12.44 -0.80 -3.98
CA CYS A 43 -11.48 -1.89 -3.95
C CYS A 43 -10.79 -2.04 -2.59
N LEU A 44 -10.67 -3.26 -2.11
CA LEU A 44 -9.81 -3.64 -0.99
C LEU A 44 -8.51 -4.20 -1.53
N ARG A 45 -7.38 -3.79 -0.96
CA ARG A 45 -6.05 -4.33 -1.28
C ARG A 45 -5.49 -5.06 -0.06
N VAL A 46 -5.09 -6.30 -0.24
CA VAL A 46 -4.72 -7.18 0.88
C VAL A 46 -3.47 -7.96 0.52
N ALA A 47 -2.40 -7.78 1.30
CA ALA A 47 -1.24 -8.65 1.19
C ALA A 47 -1.57 -10.02 1.80
N ALA A 48 -1.81 -11.02 0.94
CA ALA A 48 -2.06 -12.39 1.36
C ALA A 48 -0.76 -13.20 1.35
N PHE A 49 -0.58 -14.04 2.37
CA PHE A 49 0.56 -14.93 2.48
C PHE A 49 0.34 -16.19 1.64
N MET A 50 1.24 -16.48 0.71
CA MET A 50 1.29 -17.76 0.00
C MET A 50 2.21 -18.74 0.74
N GLY A 51 1.65 -19.81 1.31
CA GLY A 51 2.44 -20.95 1.79
C GLY A 51 3.15 -20.77 3.14
N THR A 52 4.25 -21.51 3.34
CA THR A 52 5.01 -21.58 4.60
C THR A 52 6.21 -20.62 4.65
N SER A 53 6.57 -20.02 3.51
CA SER A 53 7.62 -19.03 3.36
C SER A 53 7.06 -17.63 3.69
N ARG A 54 7.84 -16.79 4.40
CA ARG A 54 7.43 -15.41 4.74
C ARG A 54 7.65 -14.42 3.60
N LEU A 55 8.28 -14.86 2.51
CA LEU A 55 8.77 -14.03 1.42
C LEU A 55 7.75 -13.92 0.28
N ASP A 56 6.84 -14.89 0.15
CA ASP A 56 5.84 -14.90 -0.92
C ASP A 56 4.56 -14.15 -0.48
N ARG A 57 4.46 -12.86 -0.83
CA ARG A 57 3.26 -12.04 -0.59
C ARG A 57 2.65 -11.60 -1.92
N GLU A 58 1.38 -11.92 -2.12
CA GLU A 58 0.60 -11.39 -3.25
C GLU A 58 -0.32 -10.27 -2.73
N ILE A 59 -0.35 -9.13 -3.43
CA ILE A 59 -1.37 -8.11 -3.19
C ILE A 59 -2.65 -8.52 -3.92
N ILE A 60 -3.58 -9.09 -3.17
CA ILE A 60 -4.91 -9.40 -3.67
C ILE A 60 -5.74 -8.12 -3.69
N THR A 61 -6.25 -7.77 -4.87
CA THR A 61 -7.19 -6.67 -5.04
C THR A 61 -8.61 -7.22 -5.23
N TYR A 62 -9.53 -6.81 -4.36
CA TYR A 62 -10.95 -7.16 -4.44
C TYR A 62 -11.77 -5.90 -4.69
N CYS A 63 -12.32 -5.75 -5.89
CA CYS A 63 -13.17 -4.63 -6.27
C CYS A 63 -14.64 -5.05 -6.37
N MET A 64 -15.53 -4.11 -6.06
CA MET A 64 -16.96 -4.28 -6.26
C MET A 64 -17.30 -4.02 -7.73
N ASN A 65 -18.12 -4.90 -8.32
CA ASN A 65 -18.50 -4.82 -9.73
C ASN A 65 -19.91 -4.22 -9.94
N ASP A 66 -20.64 -3.95 -8.86
CA ASP A 66 -22.03 -3.48 -8.90
C ASP A 66 -22.14 -2.04 -8.40
N LEU A 67 -22.62 -1.16 -9.27
CA LEU A 67 -22.87 0.26 -8.98
C LEU A 67 -23.53 0.49 -7.60
N PRO A 68 -23.00 1.41 -6.77
CA PRO A 68 -23.58 1.73 -5.47
C PRO A 68 -25.04 2.19 -5.56
N SER A 69 -25.43 2.83 -6.67
CA SER A 69 -26.78 3.33 -6.92
C SER A 69 -27.84 2.24 -7.10
N LYS A 70 -27.44 0.98 -7.33
CA LYS A 70 -28.37 -0.16 -7.40
C LYS A 70 -28.83 -0.63 -6.03
N PHE A 71 -28.13 -0.24 -4.96
CA PHE A 71 -28.48 -0.63 -3.61
C PHE A 71 -29.29 0.50 -2.99
N ASP A 72 -30.61 0.27 -2.86
CA ASP A 72 -31.47 1.10 -2.01
C ASP A 72 -31.06 0.86 -0.55
N ILE A 73 -30.00 1.55 -0.10
CA ILE A 73 -29.62 1.56 1.30
C ILE A 73 -30.72 2.33 2.02
N GLU A 74 -31.60 1.59 2.72
CA GLU A 74 -32.56 2.19 3.63
C GLU A 74 -31.79 3.11 4.59
N ASN A 75 -31.98 4.42 4.42
CA ASN A 75 -31.31 5.50 5.16
C ASN A 75 -31.89 5.60 6.58
N ASP A 76 -32.12 4.44 7.19
CA ASP A 76 -32.34 4.35 8.62
C ASP A 76 -31.06 4.88 9.26
N ASN A 77 -31.20 5.73 10.28
CA ASN A 77 -30.09 6.37 11.01
C ASN A 77 -29.25 5.35 11.83
N ILE A 78 -28.98 4.17 11.26
CA ILE A 78 -28.31 3.03 11.88
C ILE A 78 -26.85 3.39 12.20
N PHE A 79 -26.21 4.19 11.34
CA PHE A 79 -24.81 4.56 11.48
C PHE A 79 -24.64 6.06 11.77
N PRO A 80 -23.77 6.43 12.73
CA PRO A 80 -23.40 7.82 12.93
C PRO A 80 -22.76 8.37 11.65
N LYS A 81 -23.22 9.53 11.20
CA LYS A 81 -22.67 10.24 10.04
C LYS A 81 -22.31 11.65 10.45
N PHE A 82 -21.19 12.13 9.93
CA PHE A 82 -20.63 13.43 10.26
C PHE A 82 -20.31 14.19 9.00
N LYS A 83 -20.64 15.47 8.97
CA LYS A 83 -20.17 16.37 7.92
C LYS A 83 -18.70 16.72 8.14
N PHE A 84 -18.00 17.05 7.07
CA PHE A 84 -16.61 17.53 7.16
C PHE A 84 -16.49 18.77 8.07
N SER A 85 -17.49 19.66 8.06
CA SER A 85 -17.55 20.79 8.99
C SER A 85 -17.67 20.37 10.46
N GLU A 86 -18.38 19.27 10.75
CA GLU A 86 -18.59 18.77 12.12
C GLU A 86 -17.35 18.03 12.63
N LEU A 87 -16.65 17.31 11.75
CA LEU A 87 -15.38 16.65 12.05
C LEU A 87 -14.27 17.68 12.36
N SER A 88 -14.16 18.72 11.53
CA SER A 88 -13.15 19.76 11.72
C SER A 88 -13.38 20.57 13.00
N GLN A 89 -14.64 20.89 13.33
CA GLN A 89 -15.00 21.53 14.61
C GLN A 89 -14.60 20.69 15.83
N GLN A 90 -14.55 19.37 15.68
CA GLN A 90 -14.10 18.44 16.72
C GLN A 90 -12.58 18.18 16.70
N ASN A 91 -11.82 18.91 15.86
CA ASN A 91 -10.38 18.73 15.65
C ASN A 91 -10.00 17.30 15.23
N ILE A 92 -10.88 16.64 14.47
CA ILE A 92 -10.60 15.32 13.92
C ILE A 92 -9.64 15.44 12.74
N THR A 93 -8.56 14.66 12.75
CA THR A 93 -7.55 14.66 11.68
C THR A 93 -7.84 13.59 10.63
N SER A 94 -7.32 13.77 9.42
CA SER A 94 -7.39 12.76 8.35
C SER A 94 -6.74 11.43 8.77
N GLN A 95 -5.70 11.48 9.60
CA GLN A 95 -5.08 10.29 10.19
C GLN A 95 -6.04 9.51 11.11
N GLN A 96 -6.93 10.19 11.84
CA GLN A 96 -7.94 9.50 12.65
C GLN A 96 -8.96 8.78 11.76
N LEU A 97 -9.39 9.41 10.66
CA LEU A 97 -10.26 8.75 9.67
C LEU A 97 -9.58 7.51 9.05
N TYR A 98 -8.28 7.60 8.76
CA TYR A 98 -7.48 6.46 8.31
C TYR A 98 -7.49 5.30 9.31
N ILE A 99 -7.28 5.59 10.60
CA ILE A 99 -7.34 4.60 11.69
C ILE A 99 -8.74 4.01 11.85
N TRP A 100 -9.79 4.79 11.55
CA TRP A 100 -11.18 4.32 11.54
C TRP A 100 -11.56 3.54 10.28
N SER A 101 -10.59 3.16 9.46
CA SER A 101 -10.79 2.42 8.20
C SER A 101 -11.71 3.14 7.21
N ALA A 102 -11.73 4.49 7.23
CA ALA A 102 -12.46 5.28 6.25
C ALA A 102 -11.92 5.04 4.82
N PRO A 103 -12.75 5.13 3.77
CA PRO A 103 -12.24 5.07 2.40
C PRO A 103 -11.16 6.13 2.14
N ILE A 104 -10.11 5.75 1.40
CA ILE A 104 -8.95 6.61 1.10
C ILE A 104 -9.38 7.89 0.40
N ASP A 105 -10.31 7.80 -0.54
CA ASP A 105 -10.84 8.95 -1.27
C ASP A 105 -11.59 9.95 -0.35
N ILE A 106 -12.26 9.45 0.70
CA ILE A 106 -12.87 10.30 1.73
C ILE A 106 -11.80 10.98 2.57
N ILE A 107 -10.74 10.26 2.95
CA ILE A 107 -9.62 10.78 3.74
C ILE A 107 -8.91 11.89 2.98
N GLU A 108 -8.60 11.67 1.70
CA GLU A 108 -7.95 12.66 0.83
C GLU A 108 -8.82 13.91 0.64
N ARG A 109 -10.12 13.74 0.37
CA ARG A 109 -11.05 14.88 0.26
C ARG A 109 -11.18 15.64 1.57
N TYR A 110 -11.15 14.94 2.72
CA TYR A 110 -11.19 15.59 4.02
C TYR A 110 -9.90 16.33 4.33
N GLN A 111 -8.73 15.76 4.02
CA GLN A 111 -7.44 16.45 4.14
C GLN A 111 -7.43 17.71 3.26
N PHE A 112 -7.83 17.58 2.00
CA PHE A 112 -7.98 18.70 1.08
C PHE A 112 -8.90 19.78 1.66
N TYR A 113 -10.05 19.39 2.23
CA TYR A 113 -10.94 20.33 2.93
C TYR A 113 -10.23 21.06 4.08
N LEU A 114 -9.50 20.34 4.94
CA LEU A 114 -8.74 20.94 6.04
C LEU A 114 -7.68 21.92 5.57
N ASP A 115 -6.98 21.61 4.47
CA ASP A 115 -5.96 22.49 3.89
C ASP A 115 -6.61 23.77 3.33
N GLN A 116 -7.75 23.63 2.65
CA GLN A 116 -8.52 24.75 2.08
C GLN A 116 -9.25 25.60 3.14
N LEU A 117 -9.38 25.15 4.40
CA LEU A 117 -9.85 26.03 5.48
C LEU A 117 -8.97 27.28 5.65
N SER A 118 -7.72 27.22 5.17
CA SER A 118 -6.77 28.34 5.17
C SER A 118 -6.83 29.23 3.92
N ALA A 119 -7.52 28.82 2.83
CA ALA A 119 -7.57 29.55 1.56
C ALA A 119 -8.95 29.49 0.85
N SER A 120 -9.51 30.67 0.53
CA SER A 120 -10.54 30.93 -0.50
C SER A 120 -11.51 29.81 -0.95
N TYR A 121 -12.21 29.19 0.01
CA TYR A 121 -13.63 28.79 0.04
C TYR A 121 -14.31 28.20 -1.22
N ASP A 122 -14.34 26.86 -1.31
CA ASP A 122 -15.50 26.16 -1.89
C ASP A 122 -16.40 25.60 -0.76
N LYS A 123 -17.56 26.24 -0.59
CA LYS A 123 -18.56 25.88 0.44
C LYS A 123 -19.14 24.48 0.24
N SER A 124 -19.04 23.93 -0.97
CA SER A 124 -19.65 22.62 -1.30
C SER A 124 -19.08 21.50 -0.44
N MET A 125 -17.78 21.56 -0.11
CA MET A 125 -17.07 20.51 0.62
C MET A 125 -17.46 20.40 2.09
N GLU A 126 -17.95 21.48 2.72
CA GLU A 126 -18.45 21.45 4.10
C GLU A 126 -19.59 20.42 4.28
N THR A 127 -20.35 20.18 3.21
CA THR A 127 -21.53 19.31 3.24
C THR A 127 -21.22 17.84 2.94
N GLN A 128 -19.98 17.51 2.56
CA GLN A 128 -19.57 16.11 2.37
C GLN A 128 -19.66 15.35 3.69
N VAL A 129 -20.09 14.09 3.59
CA VAL A 129 -20.44 13.25 4.74
C VAL A 129 -19.48 12.07 4.83
N PHE A 130 -18.97 11.86 6.04
CA PHE A 130 -18.29 10.65 6.45
C PHE A 130 -19.26 9.78 7.27
N TYR A 131 -19.33 8.49 6.93
CA TYR A 131 -20.08 7.51 7.70
C TYR A 131 -19.14 6.78 8.65
N ASN A 132 -19.39 6.92 9.95
CA ASN A 132 -18.59 6.26 10.98
C ASN A 132 -19.12 4.84 11.19
N CYS A 133 -18.54 3.89 10.46
CA CYS A 133 -18.97 2.50 10.47
C CYS A 133 -18.48 1.76 11.71
N THR A 134 -19.36 0.94 12.29
CA THR A 134 -18.98 -0.03 13.33
C THR A 134 -18.73 -1.38 12.67
N LEU A 135 -17.59 -2.02 12.98
CA LEU A 135 -17.32 -3.38 12.54
C LEU A 135 -18.49 -4.33 12.90
N PRO A 136 -18.86 -5.27 12.01
CA PRO A 136 -18.13 -5.69 10.80
C PRO A 136 -18.49 -4.90 9.51
N ARG A 137 -19.26 -3.81 9.61
CA ARG A 137 -19.70 -3.03 8.45
C ARG A 137 -18.60 -2.09 7.97
N PHE A 138 -18.45 -1.94 6.66
CA PHE A 138 -17.46 -1.05 6.04
C PHE A 138 -17.98 -0.50 4.71
N GLY A 139 -17.22 0.44 4.11
CA GLY A 139 -17.59 1.12 2.87
C GLY A 139 -17.95 2.60 3.08
N PRO A 140 -18.11 3.38 2.00
CA PRO A 140 -18.40 4.81 2.07
C PRO A 140 -19.71 5.15 2.77
N MET A 141 -20.65 4.21 2.81
CA MET A 141 -21.96 4.34 3.48
C MET A 141 -22.20 3.19 4.49
N CYS A 142 -21.14 2.50 4.93
CA CYS A 142 -21.22 1.29 5.76
C CYS A 142 -22.08 0.16 5.14
N GLN A 143 -22.13 0.11 3.81
CA GLN A 143 -23.04 -0.77 3.08
C GLN A 143 -22.56 -2.21 2.97
N TYR A 144 -21.26 -2.46 3.13
CA TYR A 144 -20.66 -3.77 2.97
C TYR A 144 -20.51 -4.49 4.31
N GLU A 145 -20.74 -5.80 4.29
CA GLU A 145 -20.50 -6.71 5.41
C GLU A 145 -19.98 -8.04 4.86
N MET A 146 -19.02 -8.65 5.55
CA MET A 146 -18.55 -10.00 5.20
C MET A 146 -19.55 -11.05 5.69
N ILE A 147 -19.82 -12.06 4.86
CA ILE A 147 -20.79 -13.14 5.17
C ILE A 147 -20.36 -13.96 6.41
N VAL A 148 -19.07 -13.96 6.74
CA VAL A 148 -18.50 -14.70 7.87
C VAL A 148 -17.76 -13.72 8.77
N TYR A 149 -18.28 -13.52 9.98
CA TYR A 149 -17.65 -12.69 11.01
C TYR A 149 -17.63 -13.44 12.35
N GLU A 150 -16.45 -13.59 12.94
CA GLU A 150 -16.31 -13.97 14.34
C GLU A 150 -16.14 -12.70 15.17
N GLN A 151 -16.89 -12.56 16.28
CA GLN A 151 -16.84 -11.38 17.15
C GLN A 151 -15.47 -11.12 17.81
N ASN A 152 -14.50 -12.02 17.62
CA ASN A 152 -13.16 -11.93 18.17
C ASN A 152 -12.20 -11.05 17.33
N TYR A 153 -12.60 -10.61 16.14
CA TYR A 153 -11.75 -9.78 15.28
C TYR A 153 -11.80 -8.31 15.69
N MET A 154 -10.63 -7.66 15.73
CA MET A 154 -10.48 -6.28 16.21
C MET A 154 -10.39 -5.24 15.09
N SER A 155 -10.20 -5.68 13.84
CA SER A 155 -10.04 -4.82 12.68
C SER A 155 -10.56 -5.49 11.40
N LEU A 156 -10.82 -4.70 10.36
CA LEU A 156 -11.15 -5.21 9.02
C LEU A 156 -10.05 -6.15 8.48
N TYR A 157 -8.78 -5.82 8.77
CA TYR A 157 -7.64 -6.68 8.46
C TYR A 157 -7.75 -8.07 9.08
N ASP A 158 -8.06 -8.14 10.38
CA ASP A 158 -8.17 -9.43 11.07
C ASP A 158 -9.31 -10.29 10.51
N ILE A 159 -10.43 -9.65 10.13
CA ILE A 159 -11.56 -10.33 9.50
C ILE A 159 -11.13 -10.95 8.16
N ILE A 160 -10.45 -10.18 7.31
CA ILE A 160 -10.04 -10.65 5.98
C ILE A 160 -8.97 -11.76 6.09
N VAL A 161 -7.98 -11.57 6.96
CA VAL A 161 -6.96 -12.60 7.21
C VAL A 161 -7.61 -13.86 7.80
N GLY A 162 -8.54 -13.70 8.74
CA GLY A 162 -9.30 -14.80 9.32
C GLY A 162 -10.09 -15.58 8.27
N TYR A 163 -10.75 -14.87 7.35
CA TYR A 163 -11.47 -15.48 6.22
C TYR A 163 -10.54 -16.35 5.36
N TYR A 164 -9.41 -15.81 4.90
CA TYR A 164 -8.48 -16.59 4.06
C TYR A 164 -7.80 -17.74 4.81
N ARG A 165 -7.59 -17.61 6.13
CA ARG A 165 -7.11 -18.72 6.98
C ARG A 165 -8.15 -19.84 7.11
N ALA A 166 -9.41 -19.50 7.30
CA ALA A 166 -10.49 -20.47 7.52
C ALA A 166 -10.90 -21.21 6.25
N TYR A 167 -10.98 -20.50 5.12
CA TYR A 167 -11.49 -21.05 3.86
C TYR A 167 -10.38 -21.50 2.89
N GLY A 168 -9.13 -21.18 3.19
CA GLY A 168 -7.97 -21.48 2.34
C GLY A 168 -8.02 -20.67 1.05
N TYR A 169 -7.11 -19.69 0.91
CA TYR A 169 -6.92 -19.04 -0.37
C TYR A 169 -6.41 -20.07 -1.39
N ARG A 170 -7.18 -20.30 -2.46
CA ARG A 170 -6.66 -20.96 -3.66
C ARG A 170 -6.18 -19.85 -4.58
N PRO A 171 -4.87 -19.74 -4.83
CA PRO A 171 -4.35 -18.77 -5.78
C PRO A 171 -5.15 -18.86 -7.07
N THR A 172 -5.72 -17.74 -7.49
CA THR A 172 -6.15 -17.60 -8.88
C THR A 172 -4.92 -17.73 -9.76
N LYS A 173 -5.09 -18.11 -11.03
CA LYS A 173 -3.98 -18.12 -11.98
C LYS A 173 -3.43 -16.70 -12.05
N LEU A 174 -2.27 -16.47 -11.43
CA LEU A 174 -1.65 -15.17 -11.30
C LEU A 174 -1.45 -14.57 -12.70
N THR A 175 -1.92 -13.34 -12.92
CA THR A 175 -1.66 -12.60 -14.15
C THR A 175 -0.37 -11.83 -13.95
N CYS A 176 0.75 -12.43 -14.35
CA CYS A 176 2.04 -11.76 -14.32
C CYS A 176 2.14 -10.73 -15.44
N TYR A 177 2.65 -9.55 -15.11
CA TYR A 177 3.25 -8.71 -16.13
C TYR A 177 4.53 -9.40 -16.58
N THR A 178 4.53 -9.95 -17.78
CA THR A 178 5.63 -10.75 -18.30
C THR A 178 6.59 -9.85 -19.07
N HIS A 179 7.51 -9.22 -18.36
CA HIS A 179 8.63 -8.51 -18.98
C HIS A 179 9.68 -9.49 -19.54
N LEU A 180 9.84 -10.63 -18.87
CA LEU A 180 10.77 -11.69 -19.22
C LEU A 180 10.06 -13.05 -19.13
N GLU A 181 10.26 -13.90 -20.13
CA GLU A 181 9.81 -15.30 -20.06
C GLU A 181 10.73 -16.06 -19.11
N CYS A 182 10.18 -16.44 -17.95
CA CYS A 182 10.89 -17.08 -16.86
C CYS A 182 10.04 -18.16 -16.21
N ASN A 183 10.57 -19.37 -16.07
CA ASN A 183 9.96 -20.44 -15.31
C ASN A 183 10.62 -20.54 -13.93
N ARG A 184 9.87 -20.18 -12.88
CA ARG A 184 10.33 -20.35 -11.47
C ARG A 184 10.07 -21.75 -10.91
N GLY A 185 9.70 -22.71 -11.75
CA GLY A 185 9.44 -24.10 -11.37
C GLY A 185 8.11 -24.27 -10.63
N SER A 186 8.16 -24.75 -9.38
CA SER A 186 6.95 -25.06 -8.60
C SER A 186 6.33 -23.84 -7.91
N PHE A 187 7.00 -22.68 -7.96
CA PHE A 187 6.51 -21.45 -7.37
C PHE A 187 5.68 -20.71 -8.42
N SER A 188 4.37 -20.60 -8.20
CA SER A 188 3.47 -19.81 -9.04
C SER A 188 3.54 -18.33 -8.66
N ALA A 189 4.75 -17.79 -8.55
CA ALA A 189 5.02 -16.38 -8.29
C ALA A 189 5.55 -15.75 -9.59
N CYS A 190 5.17 -14.49 -9.84
CA CYS A 190 5.79 -13.75 -10.94
C CYS A 190 7.28 -13.52 -10.67
N LEU A 191 8.03 -13.31 -11.75
CA LEU A 191 9.32 -12.66 -11.64
C LEU A 191 9.06 -11.18 -11.31
N ASP A 192 9.59 -10.70 -10.19
CA ASP A 192 9.61 -9.27 -9.92
C ASP A 192 10.64 -8.60 -10.85
N TRP A 193 10.50 -7.31 -11.13
CA TRP A 193 11.50 -6.62 -11.92
C TRP A 193 12.82 -6.51 -11.14
N SER A 194 12.77 -6.47 -9.81
CA SER A 194 13.97 -6.48 -8.95
C SER A 194 14.69 -7.83 -8.93
N ASP A 195 14.04 -8.89 -9.42
CA ASP A 195 14.65 -10.20 -9.62
C ASP A 195 15.44 -10.30 -10.93
N ILE A 196 15.41 -9.27 -11.79
CA ILE A 196 16.14 -9.27 -13.08
C ILE A 196 17.51 -8.61 -12.86
N CYS A 197 18.59 -9.32 -13.19
CA CYS A 197 19.96 -8.84 -13.13
C CYS A 197 20.42 -8.42 -11.72
N ASN A 198 19.95 -9.14 -10.70
CA ASN A 198 20.31 -8.93 -9.30
C ASN A 198 21.49 -9.81 -8.86
N GLY A 199 22.01 -10.67 -9.75
CA GLY A 199 23.11 -11.60 -9.50
C GLY A 199 22.69 -12.96 -8.95
N TYR A 200 21.39 -13.23 -8.82
CA TYR A 200 20.82 -14.49 -8.35
C TYR A 200 19.98 -15.13 -9.46
N VAL A 201 20.26 -16.40 -9.75
CA VAL A 201 19.48 -17.13 -10.76
C VAL A 201 18.17 -17.65 -10.16
N ASP A 202 17.08 -16.98 -10.51
CA ASP A 202 15.71 -17.26 -10.11
C ASP A 202 14.93 -18.07 -11.17
N CYS A 203 15.28 -17.94 -12.45
CA CYS A 203 14.65 -18.71 -13.54
C CYS A 203 15.33 -20.08 -13.71
N VAL A 204 14.58 -21.17 -13.50
CA VAL A 204 15.13 -22.53 -13.55
C VAL A 204 15.44 -23.00 -14.97
N ASP A 205 14.88 -22.33 -15.97
CA ASP A 205 15.01 -22.57 -17.41
C ASP A 205 16.17 -21.77 -18.04
N GLY A 206 17.32 -21.76 -17.37
CA GLY A 206 18.57 -21.23 -17.93
C GLY A 206 19.07 -19.94 -17.29
N GLY A 207 18.40 -19.42 -16.27
CA GLY A 207 18.78 -18.17 -15.61
C GLY A 207 18.66 -16.96 -16.51
N SER A 208 17.57 -16.91 -17.29
CA SER A 208 17.29 -15.83 -18.24
C SER A 208 17.19 -14.46 -17.57
N ASP A 209 16.78 -14.42 -16.31
CA ASP A 209 16.78 -13.25 -15.42
C ASP A 209 18.16 -12.63 -15.24
N GLU A 210 19.23 -13.41 -15.37
CA GLU A 210 20.61 -12.98 -15.22
C GLU A 210 21.39 -12.94 -16.55
N GLU A 211 20.68 -13.10 -17.67
CA GLU A 211 21.25 -12.98 -19.00
C GLU A 211 21.13 -11.56 -19.56
N HIS A 212 22.08 -11.16 -20.39
CA HIS A 212 22.07 -9.88 -21.10
C HIS A 212 22.00 -8.61 -20.21
N CYS A 213 22.34 -8.71 -18.92
CA CYS A 213 22.37 -7.58 -17.99
C CYS A 213 23.24 -6.42 -18.44
N TRP A 214 24.26 -6.67 -19.27
CA TRP A 214 25.07 -5.64 -19.91
C TRP A 214 24.23 -4.63 -20.72
N GLN A 215 23.05 -5.02 -21.23
CA GLN A 215 22.13 -4.11 -21.92
C GLN A 215 21.57 -3.05 -20.97
N LEU A 216 21.33 -3.42 -19.71
CA LEU A 216 20.95 -2.50 -18.65
C LEU A 216 22.13 -1.65 -18.17
N GLU A 217 23.36 -1.90 -18.61
CA GLU A 217 24.55 -1.08 -18.31
C GLU A 217 24.97 -0.20 -19.49
N ILE A 218 24.31 -0.33 -20.65
CA ILE A 218 24.57 0.56 -21.80
C ILE A 218 24.13 1.96 -21.38
N ASN A 219 25.09 2.88 -21.36
CA ASN A 219 24.76 4.28 -21.14
C ASN A 219 24.09 4.85 -22.39
N GLU A 220 22.77 4.94 -22.36
CA GLU A 220 21.96 5.61 -23.39
C GLU A 220 21.82 7.12 -23.15
N CYS A 221 22.34 7.63 -22.03
CA CYS A 221 22.31 9.05 -21.71
C CYS A 221 23.41 9.83 -22.46
N ASN A 222 23.21 11.14 -22.59
CA ASN A 222 24.19 12.02 -23.20
C ASN A 222 25.45 12.15 -22.32
N ASP A 223 26.57 12.61 -22.89
CA ASP A 223 27.85 12.77 -22.17
C ASP A 223 27.76 13.70 -20.94
N ASN A 224 26.79 14.61 -20.93
CA ASN A 224 26.50 15.58 -19.87
C ASN A 224 25.43 15.11 -18.87
N GLU A 225 25.02 13.85 -18.93
CA GLU A 225 24.03 13.24 -18.05
C GLU A 225 24.65 12.10 -17.23
N TYR A 226 24.06 11.82 -16.08
CA TYR A 226 24.30 10.64 -15.26
C TYR A 226 23.14 9.66 -15.44
N ARG A 227 23.47 8.36 -15.54
CA ARG A 227 22.49 7.29 -15.67
C ARG A 227 22.28 6.63 -14.30
N CYS A 228 21.06 6.74 -13.78
CA CYS A 228 20.60 6.04 -12.59
C CYS A 228 20.62 4.52 -12.81
N HIS A 229 20.59 3.70 -11.74
CA HIS A 229 20.58 2.24 -11.90
C HIS A 229 19.29 1.72 -12.55
N ASN A 230 18.16 2.39 -12.31
CA ASN A 230 16.90 2.13 -13.00
C ASN A 230 16.88 2.59 -14.48
N GLY A 231 17.97 3.19 -14.97
CA GLY A 231 18.13 3.64 -16.36
C GLY A 231 17.66 5.07 -16.65
N GLN A 232 17.12 5.80 -15.66
CA GLN A 232 16.80 7.22 -15.80
C GLN A 232 18.06 8.05 -16.09
N CYS A 233 17.97 9.03 -16.99
CA CYS A 233 19.02 10.00 -17.25
C CYS A 233 18.73 11.30 -16.50
N ILE A 234 19.66 11.77 -15.68
CA ILE A 234 19.60 13.07 -15.00
C ILE A 234 20.76 13.96 -15.44
N PRO A 235 20.64 15.30 -15.42
CA PRO A 235 21.78 16.18 -15.61
C PRO A 235 22.92 15.81 -14.67
N ARG A 236 24.16 15.75 -15.19
CA ARG A 236 25.32 15.33 -14.40
C ARG A 236 25.65 16.24 -13.22
N GLU A 237 25.11 17.46 -13.23
CA GLU A 237 25.17 18.41 -12.12
C GLU A 237 24.37 17.98 -10.90
N PHE A 238 23.40 17.07 -11.06
CA PHE A 238 22.60 16.45 -10.00
C PHE A 238 23.12 15.09 -9.57
N PHE A 239 24.34 14.71 -9.99
CA PHE A 239 24.95 13.49 -9.48
C PHE A 239 25.74 13.79 -8.21
N ARG A 240 25.28 13.27 -7.06
CA ARG A 240 25.89 13.48 -5.74
C ARG A 240 25.88 14.95 -5.33
N ASP A 241 24.80 15.65 -5.62
CA ASP A 241 24.67 17.06 -5.33
C ASP A 241 24.04 17.31 -3.96
N ASP A 242 22.98 16.57 -3.60
CA ASP A 242 22.31 16.62 -2.31
C ASP A 242 21.69 15.28 -1.89
N THR A 243 22.32 14.63 -0.90
CA THR A 243 21.85 13.38 -0.30
C THR A 243 20.43 13.41 0.28
N GLY A 244 19.86 14.60 0.51
CA GLY A 244 18.49 14.77 1.00
C GLY A 244 17.43 14.93 -0.09
N SER A 245 17.83 15.03 -1.36
CA SER A 245 16.94 15.30 -2.49
C SER A 245 17.37 14.48 -3.72
N PRO A 246 17.13 13.16 -3.73
CA PRO A 246 17.48 12.33 -4.88
C PRO A 246 16.68 12.74 -6.12
N ASP A 247 17.38 12.91 -7.24
CA ASP A 247 16.83 13.17 -8.57
C ASP A 247 16.56 11.86 -9.34
N CYS A 248 17.30 10.80 -9.02
CA CYS A 248 16.95 9.46 -9.46
C CYS A 248 15.76 8.90 -8.65
N ILE A 249 14.79 8.26 -9.33
CA ILE A 249 13.68 7.57 -8.65
C ILE A 249 14.21 6.48 -7.70
N ASP A 250 15.27 5.77 -8.09
CA ASP A 250 15.92 4.73 -7.29
C ASP A 250 16.96 5.27 -6.27
N SER A 251 17.08 6.60 -6.20
CA SER A 251 18.05 7.35 -5.39
C SER A 251 19.51 6.97 -5.63
N SER A 252 19.85 6.40 -6.81
CA SER A 252 21.20 5.89 -7.11
C SER A 252 22.24 6.99 -7.38
N ASP A 253 21.80 8.20 -7.65
CA ASP A 253 22.63 9.41 -7.75
C ASP A 253 23.28 9.79 -6.43
N GLU A 254 22.57 9.65 -5.31
CA GLU A 254 23.02 10.13 -4.01
C GLU A 254 23.74 9.06 -3.15
N ILE A 255 23.88 7.84 -3.67
CA ILE A 255 24.52 6.74 -2.94
C ILE A 255 26.05 6.83 -3.02
N LEU A 256 26.68 6.96 -1.84
CA LEU A 256 28.13 6.86 -1.67
C LEU A 256 28.52 5.39 -1.38
N GLU A 257 29.51 4.84 -2.09
CA GLU A 257 29.95 3.42 -2.06
C GLU A 257 30.19 2.80 -0.66
N LEU A 258 30.29 3.60 0.40
CA LEU A 258 30.42 3.14 1.79
C LEU A 258 29.10 2.73 2.46
N SER A 259 27.95 2.87 1.79
CA SER A 259 26.63 2.47 2.31
C SER A 259 26.16 1.08 1.86
N GLN A 260 27.08 0.21 1.39
CA GLN A 260 26.78 -1.21 1.09
C GLN A 260 26.41 -2.05 2.34
N HIS A 261 26.18 -1.42 3.50
CA HIS A 261 25.64 -2.05 4.69
C HIS A 261 24.29 -1.43 5.06
N VAL A 262 23.23 -2.06 4.52
CA VAL A 262 21.95 -2.33 5.20
C VAL A 262 21.24 -1.08 5.72
N TYR A 263 20.62 -0.32 4.80
CA TYR A 263 19.25 0.10 5.11
C TYR A 263 18.41 -1.16 5.00
N GLN A 264 18.20 -1.82 6.13
CA GLN A 264 17.17 -2.83 6.26
C GLN A 264 15.87 -2.09 5.98
N CYS A 265 15.32 -2.22 4.77
CA CYS A 265 13.90 -1.96 4.55
C CYS A 265 13.17 -2.88 5.53
N THR A 266 12.83 -2.34 6.71
CA THR A 266 11.94 -3.03 7.62
C THR A 266 10.61 -3.12 6.88
N ILE A 267 10.14 -4.35 6.70
CA ILE A 267 8.99 -4.87 5.91
C ILE A 267 7.62 -4.29 6.36
N GLN A 268 7.61 -3.07 6.87
CA GLN A 268 6.48 -2.35 7.46
C GLN A 268 6.29 -0.94 6.90
N GLN A 269 7.14 -0.48 5.98
CA GLN A 269 6.94 0.81 5.33
C GLN A 269 6.60 0.60 3.85
N PRO A 270 5.35 0.87 3.43
CA PRO A 270 5.03 1.05 2.02
C PRO A 270 5.45 2.47 1.65
N SER A 271 6.75 2.70 1.53
CA SER A 271 7.28 3.89 0.88
C SER A 271 7.90 3.45 -0.45
N PHE A 272 7.74 4.29 -1.48
CA PHE A 272 8.37 4.11 -2.80
C PHE A 272 9.90 3.85 -2.68
N GLU A 273 10.52 4.35 -1.61
CA GLU A 273 11.92 4.13 -1.23
C GLU A 273 12.34 2.65 -1.10
N CYS A 274 11.38 1.74 -0.84
CA CYS A 274 11.63 0.31 -0.68
C CYS A 274 10.95 -0.57 -1.74
N GLU A 275 10.12 0.00 -2.63
CA GLU A 275 9.51 -0.76 -3.74
C GLU A 275 10.53 -1.09 -4.83
N GLU A 276 11.68 -0.40 -4.86
CA GLU A 276 12.71 -0.57 -5.90
C GLU A 276 13.97 -1.35 -5.49
N LYS A 277 14.07 -1.80 -4.23
CA LYS A 277 15.26 -2.52 -3.72
C LYS A 277 14.92 -3.64 -2.75
N THR A 278 14.06 -4.57 -3.17
CA THR A 278 13.94 -5.89 -2.53
C THR A 278 14.54 -6.97 -3.38
#